data_AF-A0A9C9KV01-F1
#
_entry.id   AF-A0A9C9KV01-F1
#
_cell.length_a   1.000
_cell.length_b   1.000
_cell.length_c   1.000
_cell.angle_alpha   90.00
_cell.angle_beta   90.00
_cell.angle_gamma   90.00
#
_symmetry.space_group_name_H-M   'P 1'
#
loop_
_entity.id
_entity.type
_entity.pdbx_description
1 polymer ?
#
loop_
_entity_poly.entity_id
_entity_poly.type
_entity_poly.pdbx_seq_one_letter_code
_entity_poly.pdbx_strand_id
1 'polypeptide(L)'
;MKFVDEATIVVKAGDGGNGCVSFRREKYIPLGGPDGGDGGDGGSVTLLADANLSTLADFRFERRFSAQRGENGRGRNCTGAKGDDLEIRVPVGTLVYEEDTGELMG
;
A
#
# COMPACT_ATOMS: atom_id res chain seq x y z
N MET A 1 -19.69 -24.31 13.87
CA MET A 1 -19.23 -23.68 12.61
C MET A 1 -19.84 -22.29 12.56
N LYS A 2 -19.05 -21.22 12.70
CA LYS A 2 -19.56 -19.84 12.59
C LYS A 2 -19.36 -19.43 11.13
N PHE A 3 -20.43 -19.53 10.34
CA PHE A 3 -20.43 -19.07 8.97
C PHE A 3 -20.71 -17.57 8.98
N VAL A 4 -19.83 -16.82 8.34
CA VAL A 4 -19.97 -15.39 8.08
C VAL A 4 -19.82 -15.25 6.57
N ASP A 5 -20.90 -14.83 5.92
CA ASP A 5 -20.96 -14.59 4.47
C ASP A 5 -20.67 -13.13 4.11
N GLU A 6 -20.96 -12.20 5.04
CA GLU A 6 -20.75 -10.78 4.84
C GLU A 6 -19.79 -10.19 5.88
N ALA A 7 -18.86 -9.37 5.40
CA ALA A 7 -17.92 -8.62 6.24
C ALA A 7 -17.61 -7.26 5.62
N THR A 8 -17.69 -6.21 6.43
CA THR A 8 -17.23 -4.87 6.09
C THR A 8 -15.81 -4.68 6.60
N ILE A 9 -14.91 -4.28 5.71
CA ILE A 9 -13.50 -3.99 6.02
C ILE A 9 -13.12 -2.61 5.49
N VAL A 10 -12.17 -1.96 6.17
CA VAL A 10 -11.55 -0.72 5.72
C VAL A 10 -10.20 -1.04 5.13
N VAL A 11 -10.01 -0.71 3.86
CA VAL A 11 -8.75 -0.87 3.15
C VAL A 11 -8.11 0.49 2.88
N LYS A 12 -6.79 0.59 3.04
CA LYS A 12 -6.03 1.80 2.70
C LYS A 12 -4.77 1.40 1.93
N ALA A 13 -4.56 1.97 0.75
CA ALA A 13 -3.28 1.89 0.07
C ALA A 13 -2.18 2.61 0.88
N GLY A 14 -0.93 2.25 0.62
CA GLY A 14 0.22 2.93 1.15
C GLY A 14 0.28 4.37 0.65
N ASP A 15 0.63 5.30 1.54
CA ASP A 15 0.93 6.65 1.10
C ASP A 15 2.26 6.67 0.32
N GLY A 16 2.44 7.64 -0.57
CA GLY A 16 3.73 7.88 -1.20
C GLY A 16 4.80 8.37 -0.20
N GLY A 17 6.05 8.08 -0.53
CA GLY A 17 7.21 8.68 0.10
C GLY A 17 7.33 10.15 -0.28
N ASN A 18 7.96 10.95 0.59
CA ASN A 18 8.23 12.35 0.27
C ASN A 18 9.52 12.47 -0.57
N GLY A 19 9.54 13.41 -1.51
CA GLY A 19 10.79 13.83 -2.16
C GLY A 19 11.76 14.50 -1.19
N CYS A 20 13.04 14.49 -1.53
CA CYS A 20 14.10 15.10 -0.74
C CYS A 20 14.55 16.42 -1.34
N VAL A 21 14.72 17.45 -0.52
CA VAL A 21 15.45 18.66 -0.93
C VAL A 21 16.89 18.51 -0.45
N SER A 22 17.82 18.31 -1.39
CA SER A 22 19.25 18.16 -1.08
C SER A 22 20.12 18.87 -2.12
N PHE A 23 21.33 19.25 -1.70
CA PHE A 23 22.35 19.83 -2.58
C PHE A 23 23.67 19.12 -2.37
N ARG A 24 24.35 18.82 -3.48
CA ARG A 24 25.64 18.15 -3.47
C ARG A 24 26.71 19.07 -2.88
N ARG A 25 27.48 18.56 -1.91
CA ARG A 25 28.56 19.28 -1.22
C ARG A 25 29.86 18.52 -1.32
N GLU A 26 30.82 19.05 -2.08
CA GLU A 26 32.15 18.48 -2.26
C GLU A 26 33.22 19.55 -2.02
N LYS A 27 34.37 19.15 -1.45
CA LYS A 27 35.41 20.08 -0.96
C LYS A 27 35.94 21.07 -2.03
N TYR A 28 35.96 20.66 -3.30
CA TYR A 28 36.50 21.44 -4.41
C TYR A 28 35.43 21.91 -5.41
N ILE A 29 34.15 21.75 -5.07
CA ILE A 29 33.02 22.15 -5.91
C ILE A 29 32.16 23.16 -5.12
N PRO A 30 32.28 24.47 -5.40
CA PRO A 30 31.58 25.50 -4.64
C PRO A 30 30.04 25.44 -4.81
N LEU A 31 29.55 24.95 -5.96
CA LEU A 31 28.12 24.79 -6.26
C LEU A 31 27.87 23.40 -6.87
N GLY A 32 27.52 22.42 -6.03
CA GLY A 32 27.34 21.03 -6.49
C GLY A 32 26.03 20.75 -7.23
N GLY A 33 25.08 21.70 -7.23
CA GLY A 33 23.73 21.55 -7.77
C GLY A 33 22.77 20.80 -6.82
N PRO A 34 21.46 20.82 -7.11
CA PRO A 34 20.48 20.02 -6.38
C PRO A 34 20.69 18.53 -6.65
N ASP A 35 20.61 17.71 -5.62
CA ASP A 35 20.78 16.25 -5.69
C ASP A 35 19.75 15.49 -4.84
N GLY A 36 18.56 16.07 -4.68
CA GLY A 36 17.46 15.41 -3.99
C GLY A 36 16.80 14.33 -4.85
N GLY A 37 16.62 13.13 -4.30
CA GLY A 37 15.83 12.07 -4.94
C GLY A 37 14.34 12.15 -4.63
N ASP A 38 13.54 11.46 -5.45
CA ASP A 38 12.09 11.38 -5.32
C ASP A 38 11.65 10.41 -4.21
N GLY A 39 10.42 10.54 -3.73
CA GLY A 39 9.81 9.53 -2.87
C GLY A 39 9.41 8.27 -3.66
N GLY A 40 9.42 7.12 -2.99
CA GLY A 40 8.91 5.88 -3.56
C GLY A 40 7.39 5.79 -3.50
N ASP A 41 6.80 5.01 -4.38
CA ASP A 41 5.35 4.78 -4.39
C ASP A 41 4.89 4.00 -3.14
N GLY A 42 3.64 4.22 -2.73
CA GLY A 42 3.02 3.40 -1.71
C GLY A 42 2.63 2.00 -2.22
N GLY A 43 2.52 1.06 -1.30
CA GLY A 43 2.01 -0.27 -1.61
C GLY A 43 0.53 -0.25 -1.99
N SER A 44 0.13 -1.13 -2.89
CA SER A 44 -1.26 -1.37 -3.27
C SER A 44 -1.92 -2.41 -2.37
N VAL A 45 -3.25 -2.38 -2.27
CA VAL A 45 -4.02 -3.44 -1.61
C VAL A 45 -4.72 -4.25 -2.69
N THR A 46 -4.60 -5.57 -2.63
CA THR A 46 -5.26 -6.48 -3.57
C THR A 46 -6.03 -7.56 -2.83
N LEU A 47 -7.14 -8.00 -3.41
CA LEU A 47 -7.91 -9.14 -2.92
C LEU A 47 -7.57 -10.35 -3.78
N LEU A 48 -7.14 -11.44 -3.15
CA LEU A 48 -6.75 -12.67 -3.82
C LEU A 48 -7.70 -13.81 -3.44
N ALA A 49 -8.39 -14.36 -4.43
CA ALA A 49 -9.24 -15.53 -4.23
C ALA A 49 -8.40 -16.79 -3.92
N ASP A 50 -8.68 -17.45 -2.80
CA ASP A 50 -8.04 -18.70 -2.38
C ASP A 50 -9.08 -19.80 -2.17
N ALA A 51 -8.88 -20.94 -2.85
CA ALA A 51 -9.72 -22.12 -2.74
C ALA A 51 -9.63 -22.82 -1.38
N ASN A 52 -8.59 -22.55 -0.58
CA ASN A 52 -8.42 -23.11 0.76
C ASN A 52 -9.26 -22.38 1.83
N LEU A 53 -9.81 -21.20 1.50
CA LEU A 53 -10.65 -20.42 2.40
C LEU A 53 -12.13 -20.70 2.12
N SER A 54 -12.92 -20.83 3.19
CA SER A 54 -14.35 -21.16 3.11
C SER A 54 -15.27 -20.16 3.81
N THR A 55 -14.73 -19.16 4.51
CA THR A 55 -15.51 -18.16 5.23
C THR A 55 -14.78 -16.83 5.36
N LEU A 56 -15.53 -15.74 5.55
CA LEU A 56 -15.02 -14.40 5.86
C LEU A 56 -14.86 -14.15 7.37
N ALA A 57 -14.82 -15.22 8.19
CA ALA A 57 -14.78 -15.09 9.64
C ALA A 57 -13.57 -14.29 10.17
N ASP A 58 -12.43 -14.36 9.49
CA ASP A 58 -11.20 -13.67 9.89
C ASP A 58 -11.35 -12.14 9.85
N PHE A 59 -12.16 -11.63 8.91
CA PHE A 59 -12.48 -10.20 8.78
C PHE A 59 -13.34 -9.65 9.92
N ARG A 60 -13.85 -10.51 10.82
CA ARG A 60 -14.50 -10.05 12.06
C ARG A 60 -13.50 -9.56 13.09
N PHE A 61 -12.30 -10.13 13.11
CA PHE A 61 -11.26 -9.79 14.08
C PHE A 61 -10.35 -8.69 13.55
N GLU A 62 -9.96 -8.79 12.28
CA GLU A 62 -9.14 -7.78 11.61
C GLU A 62 -9.97 -7.07 10.54
N ARG A 63 -10.30 -5.81 10.80
CA ARG A 63 -11.17 -4.98 9.96
C ARG A 63 -10.45 -3.87 9.22
N ARG A 64 -9.16 -3.66 9.49
CA ARG A 64 -8.39 -2.55 8.90
C ARG A 64 -7.11 -3.09 8.28
N PHE A 65 -6.97 -2.87 6.99
CA PHE A 65 -5.83 -3.34 6.21
C PHE A 65 -5.17 -2.13 5.56
N SER A 66 -3.89 -1.92 5.84
CA SER A 66 -3.12 -0.81 5.27
C SER A 66 -1.85 -1.34 4.63
N ALA A 67 -1.66 -1.05 3.34
CA ALA A 67 -0.41 -1.35 2.65
C ALA A 67 0.72 -0.42 3.12
N GLN A 68 1.97 -0.81 2.85
CA GLN A 68 3.13 -0.11 3.36
C GLN A 68 3.33 1.23 2.65
N ARG A 69 3.72 2.26 3.41
CA ARG A 69 4.13 3.55 2.86
C ARG A 69 5.44 3.43 2.08
N GLY A 70 5.56 4.14 0.96
CA GLY A 70 6.82 4.28 0.23
C GLY A 70 7.90 5.02 1.02
N GLU A 71 9.17 4.72 0.77
CA GLU A 71 10.27 5.41 1.43
C GLU A 71 10.46 6.83 0.90
N ASN A 72 10.95 7.74 1.75
CA ASN A 72 11.34 9.06 1.29
C ASN A 72 12.58 9.01 0.42
N GLY A 73 12.67 9.93 -0.54
CA GLY A 73 13.90 10.19 -1.27
C GLY A 73 15.03 10.65 -0.34
N ARG A 74 16.26 10.57 -0.84
CA ARG A 74 17.47 10.99 -0.11
C ARG A 74 18.37 11.80 -1.04
N GLY A 75 19.40 12.44 -0.47
CA GLY A 75 20.43 13.12 -1.25
C GLY A 75 21.16 12.17 -2.21
N ARG A 76 22.00 12.72 -3.08
CA ARG A 76 22.69 12.02 -4.17
C ARG A 76 21.75 11.37 -5.20
N ASN A 77 20.62 12.02 -5.49
CA ASN A 77 19.58 11.56 -6.43
C ASN A 77 19.07 10.15 -6.10
N CYS A 78 18.94 9.84 -4.81
CA CYS A 78 18.53 8.52 -4.36
C CYS A 78 17.01 8.50 -4.17
N THR A 79 16.29 7.88 -5.11
CA THR A 79 14.84 7.69 -5.04
C THR A 79 14.48 6.66 -3.97
N GLY A 80 13.43 6.94 -3.19
CA GLY A 80 12.91 6.03 -2.18
C GLY A 80 12.35 4.74 -2.77
N ALA A 81 12.46 3.63 -2.04
CA ALA A 81 11.88 2.35 -2.44
C ALA A 81 10.34 2.38 -2.37
N LYS A 82 9.70 1.60 -3.25
CA LYS A 82 8.26 1.34 -3.20
C LYS A 82 7.92 0.59 -1.91
N GLY A 83 6.80 0.93 -1.28
CA GLY A 83 6.24 0.16 -0.16
C GLY A 83 5.69 -1.19 -0.62
N ASP A 84 5.82 -2.20 0.23
CA ASP A 84 5.28 -3.54 0.00
C ASP A 84 3.76 -3.51 -0.17
N ASP A 85 3.30 -4.23 -1.19
CA ASP A 85 1.88 -4.44 -1.47
C ASP A 85 1.27 -5.36 -0.40
N LEU A 86 -0.03 -5.19 -0.13
CA LEU A 86 -0.79 -6.00 0.81
C LEU A 86 -1.79 -6.88 0.07
N GLU A 87 -1.59 -8.19 0.16
CA GLU A 87 -2.52 -9.18 -0.36
C GLU A 87 -3.47 -9.66 0.73
N ILE A 88 -4.77 -9.48 0.51
CA ILE A 88 -5.83 -9.93 1.40
C ILE A 88 -6.50 -11.15 0.76
N ARG A 89 -6.44 -12.31 1.42
CA ARG A 89 -6.97 -13.56 0.87
C ARG A 89 -8.45 -13.72 1.21
N VAL A 90 -9.27 -14.05 0.22
CA VAL A 90 -10.71 -14.25 0.36
C VAL A 90 -11.14 -15.60 -0.25
N PRO A 91 -12.24 -16.23 0.20
CA PRO A 91 -12.80 -17.41 -0.44
C PRO A 91 -13.13 -17.17 -1.92
N VAL A 92 -13.01 -18.21 -2.74
CA VAL A 92 -13.49 -18.17 -4.13
C VAL A 92 -15.01 -17.92 -4.15
N GLY A 93 -15.45 -16.99 -5.00
CA GLY A 93 -16.86 -16.59 -5.10
C GLY A 93 -17.25 -15.42 -4.18
N THR A 94 -16.27 -14.81 -3.50
CA THR A 94 -16.49 -13.55 -2.76
C THR A 94 -16.78 -12.43 -3.76
N LEU A 95 -17.86 -11.68 -3.51
CA LEU A 95 -18.20 -10.45 -4.25
C LEU A 95 -17.80 -9.24 -3.41
N VAL A 96 -17.17 -8.26 -4.05
CA VAL A 96 -16.59 -7.08 -3.41
C VAL A 96 -17.36 -5.85 -3.87
N TYR A 97 -17.98 -5.18 -2.91
CA TYR A 97 -18.73 -3.95 -3.13
C TYR A 97 -18.06 -2.79 -2.40
N GLU A 98 -18.02 -1.63 -3.03
CA GLU A 98 -17.66 -0.39 -2.35
C GLU A 98 -18.86 0.09 -1.51
N GLU A 99 -18.62 0.42 -0.23
CA GLU A 99 -19.68 0.58 0.78
C GLU A 99 -20.57 1.81 0.53
N ASP A 100 -20.00 2.91 0.03
CA ASP A 100 -20.70 4.19 -0.10
C ASP A 100 -21.48 4.32 -1.43
N THR A 101 -20.94 3.73 -2.50
CA THR A 101 -21.45 3.79 -3.88
C THR A 101 -22.22 2.52 -4.26
N GLY A 102 -21.99 1.40 -3.57
CA GLY A 102 -22.55 0.09 -3.91
C GLY A 102 -22.00 -0.50 -5.21
N GLU A 103 -20.93 0.07 -5.77
CA GLU A 103 -20.29 -0.41 -6.99
C GLU A 103 -19.68 -1.80 -6.77
N LEU A 104 -19.97 -2.75 -7.67
CA LEU A 104 -19.32 -4.05 -7.69
C LEU A 104 -17.92 -3.89 -8.29
N MET A 105 -16.88 -4.12 -7.49
CA MET A 105 -15.48 -4.01 -7.89
C MET A 105 -14.90 -5.32 -8.42
N GLY A 106 -15.43 -6.47 -7.99
CA GLY A 106 -14.94 -7.80 -8.38
C GLY A 106 -15.55 -8.95 -7.61
#